data_AF-A0A3A8QLK0-F1
#
_entry.id   AF-A0A3A8QLK0-F1
#
_cell.length_a   1.000
_cell.length_b   1.000
_cell.length_c   1.000
_cell.angle_alpha   90.00
_cell.angle_beta   90.00
_cell.angle_gamma   90.00
#
_symmetry.space_group_name_H-M   'P 1'
#
loop_
_entity.id
_entity.type
_entity.pdbx_description
1 polymer ?
#
loop_
_entity_poly.entity_id
_entity_poly.type
_entity_poly.pdbx_seq_one_letter_code
_entity_poly.pdbx_strand_id
1 'polypeptide(L)'
;MTDVSNYRIRSGDTLSGIAKRYNTSVDALAKANNIKDPDKILTGQSLKVQDGFDTKGTNKSSAGTKTSGDTFTQSTSGTQKTTPSTEGGSTSNAGGELGSLSRKYEARGPGTVSTGKGDKGGVSYGSYQFASANGSAQSFVNSLKKTNPDYYKALSGSKPGSAEFSSAWKQLAAKDPKGFDKAQHDYIKATHYDPGAANIKKATGIDLDKRSAALRDVAWSTSVQHGPGKADDIFKKALAGRDPAKVSDEQLIKDIYAERGRTNASGTLVHFSGNSKEVQKGVANRFKSEAKDALAMLKKEQSGATTKPANTNTGVVPPSVNGDSKPGRTQGTGNTQGTNTSKPTTEADRTDTQQVAGAKDKPAVHVKVPYYSQFENGHGYTASDTACFKAATAMARDAKATVLGPDRRIQVGTSENGVGALKVDPKKAAEGRNYIDKQLEAGKPVVVGVSHKDASYNADGLTDHFVTITGRGVDDKGRTYYTFHDPGTTNASKGKDTNPNNRFYVDDKTGNMYRPGKAANGYVTDRHYDVAMVRRNA
;
A
#
# COMPACT_ATOMS: atom_id res chain seq x y z
N MET A 1 30.15 13.51 -40.69
CA MET A 1 29.21 14.59 -41.05
C MET A 1 27.85 14.18 -40.52
N THR A 2 27.34 14.82 -39.47
CA THR A 2 25.98 14.57 -38.98
C THR A 2 25.01 15.34 -39.88
N ASP A 3 24.15 14.61 -40.58
CA ASP A 3 23.30 15.17 -41.62
C ASP A 3 22.12 15.93 -40.99
N VAL A 4 22.11 17.25 -41.15
CA VAL A 4 21.02 18.10 -40.65
C VAL A 4 19.82 17.88 -41.56
N SER A 5 18.79 17.21 -41.05
CA SER A 5 17.58 16.91 -41.80
C SER A 5 16.50 17.98 -41.56
N ASN A 6 15.69 18.27 -42.58
CA ASN A 6 14.55 19.18 -42.45
C ASN A 6 13.25 18.38 -42.24
N TYR A 7 12.60 18.56 -41.09
CA TYR A 7 11.33 17.93 -40.74
C TYR A 7 10.16 18.91 -40.88
N ARG A 8 9.15 18.56 -41.68
CA ARG A 8 7.94 19.37 -41.84
C ARG A 8 6.89 18.98 -40.79
N ILE A 9 6.51 19.92 -39.93
CA ILE A 9 5.56 19.72 -38.83
C ILE A 9 4.19 19.31 -39.38
N ARG A 10 3.62 18.22 -38.85
CA ARG A 10 2.31 17.68 -39.24
C ARG A 10 1.25 18.05 -38.21
N SER A 11 -0.02 17.97 -38.59
CA SER A 11 -1.13 18.19 -37.65
C SER A 11 -1.03 17.19 -36.48
N GLY A 12 -1.07 17.70 -35.25
CA GLY A 12 -0.92 16.92 -34.03
C GLY A 12 0.53 16.69 -33.58
N ASP A 13 1.54 17.15 -34.32
CA ASP A 13 2.91 17.17 -33.82
C ASP A 13 3.08 18.25 -32.73
N THR A 14 3.91 17.93 -31.74
CA THR A 14 4.36 18.86 -30.71
C THR A 14 5.88 18.94 -30.74
N LEU A 15 6.46 20.07 -30.33
CA LEU A 15 7.91 20.24 -30.32
C LEU A 15 8.57 19.23 -29.35
N SER A 16 7.86 18.85 -28.28
CA SER A 16 8.25 17.76 -27.35
C SER A 16 8.21 16.37 -27.99
N GLY A 17 7.18 16.06 -28.77
CA GLY A 17 7.10 14.82 -29.54
C GLY A 17 8.16 14.72 -30.63
N ILE A 18 8.53 15.84 -31.26
CA ILE A 18 9.60 15.89 -32.27
C ILE A 18 10.97 15.80 -31.60
N ALA A 19 11.23 16.55 -30.53
CA ALA A 19 12.49 16.48 -29.77
C ALA A 19 12.80 15.06 -29.28
N LYS A 20 11.77 14.35 -28.81
CA LYS A 20 11.88 12.95 -28.41
C LYS A 20 12.22 12.00 -29.57
N ARG A 21 11.72 12.28 -30.78
CA ARG A 21 12.02 11.48 -31.98
C ARG A 21 13.47 11.61 -32.44
N TYR A 22 14.07 12.79 -32.23
CA TYR A 22 15.45 13.09 -32.61
C TYR A 22 16.41 13.13 -31.42
N ASN A 23 16.06 12.42 -30.34
CA ASN A 23 16.86 12.26 -29.13
C ASN A 23 17.50 13.58 -28.62
N THR A 24 16.72 14.66 -28.59
CA THR A 24 17.14 16.00 -28.16
C THR A 24 16.17 16.57 -27.12
N SER A 25 16.48 17.72 -26.54
CA SER A 25 15.56 18.45 -25.65
C SER A 25 14.72 19.46 -26.45
N VAL A 26 13.54 19.80 -25.90
CA VAL A 26 12.68 20.85 -26.48
C VAL A 26 13.42 22.18 -26.58
N ASP A 27 14.21 22.51 -25.54
CA ASP A 27 15.00 23.73 -25.47
C ASP A 27 16.10 23.77 -26.54
N ALA A 28 16.86 22.68 -26.70
CA ALA A 28 17.91 22.59 -27.71
C ALA A 28 17.33 22.64 -29.13
N LEU A 29 16.20 21.95 -29.36
CA LEU A 29 15.51 21.96 -30.64
C LEU A 29 14.87 23.32 -30.97
N ALA A 30 14.28 23.99 -29.98
CA ALA A 30 13.70 25.32 -30.13
C ALA A 30 14.79 26.35 -30.47
N LYS A 31 15.92 26.31 -29.74
CA LYS A 31 17.10 27.16 -30.00
C LYS A 31 17.67 26.95 -31.39
N ALA A 32 17.87 25.69 -31.81
CA ALA A 32 18.37 25.35 -33.14
C ALA A 32 17.48 25.86 -34.29
N ASN A 33 16.21 26.15 -34.00
CA ASN A 33 15.21 26.58 -34.96
C ASN A 33 14.67 28.00 -34.72
N ASN A 34 15.28 28.76 -33.80
CA ASN A 34 14.85 30.10 -33.41
C ASN A 34 13.36 30.20 -33.01
N ILE A 35 12.82 29.13 -32.41
CA ILE A 35 11.44 29.09 -31.93
C ILE A 35 11.39 29.73 -30.55
N LYS A 36 10.71 30.88 -30.45
CA LYS A 36 10.58 31.65 -29.20
C LYS A 36 9.56 31.04 -28.24
N ASP A 37 8.54 30.36 -28.78
CA ASP A 37 7.46 29.75 -28.02
C ASP A 37 7.29 28.28 -28.46
N PRO A 38 7.81 27.32 -27.68
CA PRO A 38 7.75 25.89 -27.99
C PRO A 38 6.35 25.32 -28.19
N ASP A 39 5.31 25.99 -27.69
CA ASP A 39 3.91 25.56 -27.77
C ASP A 39 3.19 26.13 -29.00
N LYS A 40 3.84 27.00 -29.78
CA LYS A 40 3.26 27.66 -30.97
C LYS A 40 4.00 27.29 -32.25
N ILE A 41 4.16 25.99 -32.49
CA ILE A 41 4.62 25.50 -33.78
C ILE A 41 3.44 25.36 -34.74
N LEU A 42 3.63 25.76 -36.00
CA LEU A 42 2.57 25.72 -37.01
C LEU A 42 2.67 24.47 -37.87
N THR A 43 1.54 23.85 -38.16
CA THR A 43 1.50 22.76 -39.14
C THR A 43 2.00 23.26 -40.49
N GLY A 44 2.92 22.52 -41.11
CA GLY A 44 3.58 22.89 -42.36
C GLY A 44 4.89 23.66 -42.19
N GLN A 45 5.24 24.10 -40.98
CA GLN A 45 6.53 24.73 -40.67
C GLN A 45 7.67 23.71 -40.79
N SER A 46 8.80 24.11 -41.40
CA SER A 46 9.99 23.27 -41.53
C SER A 46 10.93 23.48 -40.34
N LEU A 47 11.39 22.39 -39.74
CA LEU A 47 12.22 22.34 -38.56
C LEU A 47 13.52 21.61 -38.88
N LYS A 48 14.66 22.26 -38.66
CA LYS A 48 15.97 21.63 -38.65
C LYS A 48 16.06 20.67 -37.48
N VAL A 49 16.29 19.41 -37.78
CA VAL A 49 16.39 18.32 -36.80
C VAL A 49 17.71 17.59 -37.01
N GLN A 50 18.39 17.27 -35.92
CA GLN A 50 19.59 16.45 -35.89
C GLN A 50 19.54 15.61 -34.62
N ASP A 51 20.05 14.38 -34.71
CA ASP A 51 20.14 13.51 -33.55
C ASP A 51 21.11 14.10 -32.53
N GLY A 52 20.59 14.39 -31.34
CA GLY A 52 21.40 14.85 -30.20
C GLY A 52 21.95 16.27 -30.32
N PHE A 53 21.12 17.28 -30.66
CA PHE A 53 21.52 18.70 -30.49
C PHE A 53 22.18 18.89 -29.11
N ASP A 54 23.41 19.41 -29.11
CA ASP A 54 24.31 19.41 -27.97
C ASP A 54 23.63 19.80 -26.66
N THR A 55 23.67 18.89 -25.69
CA THR A 55 23.14 19.05 -24.32
C THR A 55 24.13 19.78 -23.40
N LYS A 56 25.17 20.41 -23.95
CA LYS A 56 26.17 21.19 -23.19
C LYS A 56 25.85 22.69 -23.26
N GLY A 57 25.31 23.25 -22.18
CA GLY A 57 25.19 24.70 -22.04
C GLY A 57 24.31 25.18 -20.89
N THR A 58 24.94 25.32 -19.71
CA THR A 58 24.70 26.36 -18.69
C THR A 58 23.30 26.54 -18.08
N ASN A 59 23.19 26.07 -16.83
CA ASN A 59 22.29 26.57 -15.79
C ASN A 59 22.28 28.11 -15.73
N LYS A 60 21.13 28.75 -15.99
CA LYS A 60 20.64 29.89 -15.21
C LYS A 60 19.16 30.20 -15.50
N SER A 61 18.49 30.68 -14.46
CA SER A 61 17.14 31.28 -14.45
C SER A 61 16.01 30.25 -14.55
N SER A 62 14.78 30.44 -14.07
CA SER A 62 14.06 31.48 -13.32
C SER A 62 12.62 30.97 -13.33
N ALA A 63 11.83 31.30 -12.31
CA ALA A 63 10.46 30.84 -12.15
C ALA A 63 9.49 31.41 -13.22
N GLY A 64 8.36 30.70 -13.43
CA GLY A 64 7.16 31.15 -14.15
C GLY A 64 6.48 30.01 -14.92
N THR A 65 5.69 29.10 -14.31
CA THR A 65 4.25 29.19 -13.94
C THR A 65 3.29 28.66 -15.02
N LYS A 66 2.68 27.49 -14.69
CA LYS A 66 1.38 26.89 -15.12
C LYS A 66 1.31 26.27 -16.54
N THR A 67 0.69 25.12 -16.80
CA THR A 67 -0.37 24.33 -16.13
C THR A 67 -0.18 22.82 -16.35
N SER A 68 -0.08 22.04 -15.27
CA SER A 68 0.08 20.58 -15.32
C SER A 68 -1.27 19.87 -15.52
N GLY A 69 -1.39 19.11 -16.61
CA GLY A 69 -2.38 18.05 -16.75
C GLY A 69 -1.86 16.79 -16.04
N ASP A 70 -2.06 16.72 -14.72
CA ASP A 70 -1.65 15.58 -13.90
C ASP A 70 -2.53 14.35 -14.23
N THR A 71 -2.07 13.51 -15.16
CA THR A 71 -2.65 12.17 -15.33
C THR A 71 -1.89 11.22 -14.41
N PHE A 72 -2.54 10.79 -13.34
CA PHE A 72 -1.99 9.82 -12.40
C PHE A 72 -1.86 8.45 -13.07
N THR A 73 -0.66 8.12 -13.56
CA THR A 73 -0.36 6.78 -14.08
C THR A 73 -0.21 5.80 -12.92
N GLN A 74 -1.29 5.07 -12.64
CA GLN A 74 -1.28 3.93 -11.74
C GLN A 74 -0.33 2.85 -12.31
N SER A 75 0.68 2.46 -11.55
CA SER A 75 1.54 1.31 -11.85
C SER A 75 0.67 0.05 -11.83
N THR A 76 0.37 -0.49 -13.02
CA THR A 76 -0.30 -1.78 -13.16
C THR A 76 0.74 -2.89 -13.11
N SER A 77 1.16 -3.21 -11.91
CA SER A 77 1.81 -4.48 -11.58
C SER A 77 0.87 -5.25 -10.66
N GLY A 78 0.20 -6.26 -11.24
CA GLY A 78 -0.36 -7.44 -10.58
C GLY A 78 -1.23 -7.26 -9.31
N THR A 79 -2.55 -7.18 -9.51
CA THR A 79 -3.63 -7.67 -8.63
C THR A 79 -3.33 -7.78 -7.12
N GLN A 80 -3.44 -6.67 -6.41
CA GLN A 80 -3.55 -6.61 -4.95
C GLN A 80 -4.99 -6.96 -4.52
N LYS A 81 -5.15 -8.06 -3.77
CA LYS A 81 -6.39 -8.38 -3.04
C LYS A 81 -6.34 -7.63 -1.70
N THR A 82 -7.16 -6.60 -1.59
CA THR A 82 -7.32 -5.79 -0.38
C THR A 82 -8.14 -6.55 0.66
N THR A 83 -7.59 -6.69 1.87
CA THR A 83 -8.37 -7.03 3.07
C THR A 83 -8.57 -5.77 3.91
N PRO A 84 -9.74 -5.59 4.55
CA PRO A 84 -10.13 -4.34 5.18
C PRO A 84 -9.44 -4.14 6.53
N SER A 85 -8.88 -2.96 6.74
CA SER A 85 -8.40 -2.50 8.04
C SER A 85 -9.58 -2.25 8.98
N THR A 86 -9.56 -2.90 10.14
CA THR A 86 -10.36 -2.57 11.35
C THR A 86 -9.28 -2.32 12.43
N GLU A 87 -9.26 -1.32 13.31
CA GLU A 87 -10.22 -0.50 14.07
C GLU A 87 -9.52 0.85 14.44
N GLY A 88 -10.13 1.93 14.93
CA GLY A 88 -11.49 2.17 15.41
C GLY A 88 -11.68 3.62 15.90
N GLY A 89 -12.95 3.95 16.18
CA GLY A 89 -13.37 4.91 17.21
C GLY A 89 -13.20 6.41 16.96
N SER A 90 -14.09 7.02 16.18
CA SER A 90 -14.68 8.31 16.56
C SER A 90 -16.11 8.38 16.05
N THR A 91 -17.01 8.74 16.95
CA THR A 91 -18.45 8.80 16.79
C THR A 91 -18.88 9.88 15.79
N SER A 92 -19.97 9.57 15.09
CA SER A 92 -20.95 10.43 14.39
C SER A 92 -20.90 10.49 12.85
N ASN A 93 -22.03 10.07 12.29
CA ASN A 93 -22.58 10.18 10.93
C ASN A 93 -22.16 9.15 9.86
N ALA A 94 -23.19 8.50 9.31
CA ALA A 94 -23.14 7.50 8.26
C ALA A 94 -22.65 8.09 6.93
N GLY A 95 -21.33 8.17 6.79
CA GLY A 95 -20.61 8.52 5.56
C GLY A 95 -19.13 8.57 5.90
N GLY A 96 -18.34 7.59 5.43
CA GLY A 96 -16.90 7.55 5.69
C GLY A 96 -16.16 8.79 5.15
N GLU A 97 -14.88 8.94 5.49
CA GLU A 97 -14.01 9.98 4.91
C GLU A 97 -14.08 9.93 3.39
N LEU A 98 -14.36 11.08 2.74
CA LEU A 98 -14.50 11.19 1.29
C LEU A 98 -13.28 10.57 0.59
N GLY A 99 -13.50 9.78 -0.46
CA GLY A 99 -12.44 9.09 -1.20
C GLY A 99 -11.95 7.79 -0.54
N SER A 100 -12.54 7.36 0.57
CA SER A 100 -12.23 6.07 1.22
C SER A 100 -12.39 4.86 0.29
N LEU A 101 -13.35 4.92 -0.64
CA LEU A 101 -13.61 3.88 -1.65
C LEU A 101 -12.38 3.61 -2.53
N SER A 102 -11.77 4.66 -3.08
CA SER A 102 -10.64 4.55 -4.01
C SER A 102 -9.29 4.49 -3.30
N ARG A 103 -9.21 4.99 -2.06
CA ARG A 103 -7.99 5.01 -1.24
C ARG A 103 -7.36 3.61 -1.12
N LYS A 104 -8.14 2.53 -1.04
CA LYS A 104 -7.59 1.16 -1.01
C LYS A 104 -6.91 0.70 -2.30
N TYR A 105 -7.13 1.38 -3.41
CA TYR A 105 -6.48 1.12 -4.71
C TYR A 105 -5.37 2.13 -5.03
N GLU A 106 -5.32 3.24 -4.29
CA GLU A 106 -4.51 4.42 -4.61
C GLU A 106 -3.45 4.69 -3.55
N ALA A 107 -3.76 4.45 -2.27
CA ALA A 107 -2.91 4.83 -1.14
C ALA A 107 -1.85 3.80 -0.80
N ARG A 108 -0.60 4.28 -0.78
CA ARG A 108 0.57 3.52 -0.29
C ARG A 108 1.05 3.99 1.09
N GLY A 109 0.43 5.05 1.62
CA GLY A 109 0.74 5.68 2.91
C GLY A 109 1.49 7.01 2.75
N PRO A 110 1.35 7.95 3.70
CA PRO A 110 1.76 9.35 3.54
C PRO A 110 3.28 9.53 3.42
N GLY A 111 4.06 8.60 3.97
CA GLY A 111 5.52 8.60 3.91
C GLY A 111 6.13 7.85 2.73
N THR A 112 5.31 7.29 1.83
CA THR A 112 5.80 6.47 0.72
C THR A 112 6.75 7.26 -0.16
N VAL A 113 7.89 6.67 -0.50
CA VAL A 113 8.79 7.19 -1.53
C VAL A 113 9.17 6.04 -2.45
N SER A 114 8.71 6.09 -3.71
CA SER A 114 9.02 5.09 -4.74
C SER A 114 10.11 5.63 -5.66
N THR A 115 11.27 4.98 -5.69
CA THR A 115 12.37 5.31 -6.60
C THR A 115 12.14 4.56 -7.91
N GLY A 116 11.69 5.25 -8.96
CA GLY A 116 11.41 4.67 -10.27
C GLY A 116 12.68 4.16 -10.96
N LYS A 117 13.20 2.99 -10.56
CA LYS A 117 14.37 2.38 -11.17
C LYS A 117 13.96 1.78 -12.53
N GLY A 118 14.14 2.55 -13.59
CA GLY A 118 13.82 2.18 -14.99
C GLY A 118 12.71 2.99 -15.64
N ASP A 119 11.99 3.84 -14.90
CA ASP A 119 10.86 4.62 -15.40
C ASP A 119 11.21 6.11 -15.59
N LYS A 120 10.70 6.70 -16.67
CA LYS A 120 10.88 8.13 -17.05
C LYS A 120 10.22 9.12 -16.08
N GLY A 121 9.67 8.66 -14.94
CA GLY A 121 8.81 9.40 -14.01
C GLY A 121 9.50 9.96 -12.75
N GLY A 122 10.78 9.66 -12.52
CA GLY A 122 11.50 10.11 -11.32
C GLY A 122 10.99 9.45 -10.02
N VAL A 123 11.16 10.14 -8.90
CA VAL A 123 10.74 9.63 -7.57
C VAL A 123 9.29 10.05 -7.30
N SER A 124 8.48 9.13 -6.77
CA SER A 124 7.07 9.39 -6.43
C SER A 124 6.84 9.37 -4.92
N TYR A 125 5.99 10.28 -4.42
CA TYR A 125 5.88 10.61 -3.01
C TYR A 125 4.44 10.48 -2.47
N GLY A 126 4.30 9.94 -1.27
CA GLY A 126 3.08 9.97 -0.48
C GLY A 126 1.98 9.01 -0.91
N SER A 127 0.83 9.15 -0.24
CA SER A 127 -0.37 8.33 -0.42
C SER A 127 -0.86 8.41 -1.86
N TYR A 128 -0.71 9.57 -2.50
CA TYR A 128 -1.16 9.81 -3.87
C TYR A 128 -0.01 9.88 -4.88
N GLN A 129 1.14 9.24 -4.59
CA GLN A 129 2.32 9.11 -5.48
C GLN A 129 2.64 10.34 -6.34
N PHE A 130 2.77 11.52 -5.72
CA PHE A 130 3.18 12.75 -6.40
C PHE A 130 4.56 12.55 -7.02
N ALA A 131 4.66 12.61 -8.34
CA ALA A 131 5.90 12.35 -9.07
C ALA A 131 6.78 13.62 -9.18
N SER A 132 8.09 13.42 -9.10
CA SER A 132 9.06 14.50 -9.29
C SER A 132 9.16 14.94 -10.74
N ALA A 133 9.07 14.01 -11.70
CA ALA A 133 9.32 14.33 -13.12
C ALA A 133 8.20 15.11 -13.80
N ASN A 134 6.93 14.92 -13.37
CA ASN A 134 5.80 15.69 -13.90
C ASN A 134 5.50 16.97 -13.11
N GLY A 135 6.28 17.24 -12.05
CA GLY A 135 6.12 18.43 -11.21
C GLY A 135 5.00 18.37 -10.17
N SER A 136 4.20 17.30 -10.12
CA SER A 136 3.09 17.16 -9.15
C SER A 136 3.58 17.20 -7.69
N ALA A 137 4.76 16.63 -7.39
CA ALA A 137 5.37 16.75 -6.06
C ALA A 137 5.71 18.20 -5.70
N GLN A 138 6.19 18.99 -6.67
CA GLN A 138 6.47 20.40 -6.46
C GLN A 138 5.19 21.21 -6.29
N SER A 139 4.14 20.90 -7.07
CA SER A 139 2.82 21.54 -6.96
C SER A 139 2.18 21.29 -5.59
N PHE A 140 2.27 20.06 -5.07
CA PHE A 140 1.85 19.74 -3.71
C PHE A 140 2.62 20.58 -2.69
N VAL A 141 3.95 20.58 -2.73
CA VAL A 141 4.78 21.38 -1.81
C VAL A 141 4.40 22.86 -1.86
N ASN A 142 4.22 23.43 -3.06
CA ASN A 142 3.82 24.83 -3.21
C ASN A 142 2.46 25.13 -2.58
N SER A 143 1.50 24.19 -2.61
CA SER A 143 0.20 24.36 -1.98
C SER A 143 0.29 24.48 -0.46
N LEU A 144 1.24 23.76 0.17
CA LEU A 144 1.44 23.76 1.61
C LEU A 144 1.84 25.13 2.14
N LYS A 145 2.40 26.03 1.31
CA LYS A 145 2.78 27.38 1.72
C LYS A 145 1.63 28.14 2.38
N LYS A 146 0.39 27.92 1.92
CA LYS A 146 -0.80 28.57 2.46
C LYS A 146 -1.52 27.71 3.51
N THR A 147 -1.57 26.39 3.31
CA THR A 147 -2.40 25.50 4.13
C THR A 147 -1.66 24.90 5.32
N ASN A 148 -0.34 24.65 5.18
CA ASN A 148 0.50 24.01 6.19
C ASN A 148 1.94 24.58 6.14
N PRO A 149 2.17 25.82 6.63
CA PRO A 149 3.46 26.51 6.51
C PRO A 149 4.64 25.73 7.10
N ASP A 150 4.44 24.96 8.18
CA ASP A 150 5.48 24.14 8.79
C ASP A 150 5.92 22.98 7.88
N TYR A 151 4.97 22.35 7.18
CA TYR A 151 5.25 21.29 6.22
C TYR A 151 5.94 21.87 4.98
N TYR A 152 5.49 23.05 4.53
CA TYR A 152 6.15 23.78 3.45
C TYR A 152 7.62 24.07 3.80
N LYS A 153 7.88 24.64 4.98
CA LYS A 153 9.25 24.93 5.45
C LYS A 153 10.12 23.68 5.49
N ALA A 154 9.56 22.54 5.92
CA ALA A 154 10.29 21.28 5.97
C ALA A 154 10.66 20.72 4.58
N LEU A 155 9.84 20.97 3.55
CA LEU A 155 10.01 20.38 2.22
C LEU A 155 10.59 21.34 1.17
N SER A 156 10.45 22.65 1.36
CA SER A 156 10.84 23.65 0.35
C SER A 156 12.34 23.84 0.20
N GLY A 157 13.15 23.34 1.15
CA GLY A 157 14.61 23.45 1.13
C GLY A 157 15.31 22.47 0.19
N SER A 158 14.58 21.56 -0.45
CA SER A 158 15.15 20.54 -1.34
C SER A 158 14.25 20.30 -2.55
N LYS A 159 14.82 19.82 -3.65
CA LYS A 159 14.07 19.59 -4.90
C LYS A 159 13.44 18.19 -4.90
N PRO A 160 12.14 18.05 -5.22
CA PRO A 160 11.53 16.74 -5.44
C PRO A 160 12.34 15.88 -6.42
N GLY A 161 12.57 14.62 -6.04
CA GLY A 161 13.46 13.70 -6.74
C GLY A 161 14.87 13.59 -6.14
N SER A 162 15.29 14.53 -5.28
CA SER A 162 16.58 14.44 -4.59
C SER A 162 16.52 13.51 -3.36
N ALA A 163 17.69 13.06 -2.91
CA ALA A 163 17.81 12.24 -1.71
C ALA A 163 17.39 13.03 -0.45
N GLU A 164 17.76 14.31 -0.40
CA GLU A 164 17.46 15.24 0.69
C GLU A 164 15.96 15.48 0.79
N PHE A 165 15.29 15.75 -0.33
CA PHE A 165 13.83 15.90 -0.35
C PHE A 165 13.12 14.62 0.08
N SER A 166 13.61 13.46 -0.40
CA SER A 166 13.05 12.17 -0.03
C SER A 166 13.22 11.84 1.45
N SER A 167 14.32 12.26 2.05
CA SER A 167 14.56 12.17 3.49
C SER A 167 13.62 13.09 4.26
N ALA A 168 13.52 14.36 3.87
CA ALA A 168 12.63 15.34 4.50
C ALA A 168 11.15 14.90 4.44
N TRP A 169 10.71 14.35 3.31
CA TRP A 169 9.37 13.78 3.15
C TRP A 169 9.08 12.66 4.15
N LYS A 170 9.99 11.70 4.26
CA LYS A 170 9.85 10.57 5.20
C LYS A 170 9.86 11.04 6.65
N GLN A 171 10.75 11.97 7.00
CA GLN A 171 10.83 12.54 8.34
C GLN A 171 9.54 13.27 8.71
N LEU A 172 8.97 14.04 7.79
CA LEU A 172 7.70 14.73 8.01
C LEU A 172 6.54 13.75 8.24
N ALA A 173 6.47 12.71 7.41
CA ALA A 173 5.47 11.65 7.55
C ALA A 173 5.63 10.83 8.84
N ALA A 174 6.86 10.66 9.34
CA ALA A 174 7.11 9.98 10.61
C ALA A 174 6.74 10.89 11.80
N LYS A 175 7.00 12.19 11.70
CA LYS A 175 6.72 13.18 12.74
C LYS A 175 5.22 13.40 12.93
N ASP A 176 4.47 13.48 11.84
CA ASP A 176 3.02 13.72 11.86
C ASP A 176 2.31 12.93 10.76
N PRO A 177 2.16 11.61 10.93
CA PRO A 177 1.61 10.74 9.89
C PRO A 177 0.18 11.08 9.53
N LYS A 178 -0.65 11.42 10.53
CA LYS A 178 -2.07 11.73 10.31
C LYS A 178 -2.26 13.12 9.70
N GLY A 179 -1.57 14.14 10.23
CA GLY A 179 -1.65 15.49 9.69
C GLY A 179 -1.07 15.58 8.28
N PHE A 180 0.03 14.86 8.00
CA PHE A 180 0.62 14.84 6.68
C PHE A 180 -0.20 14.05 5.66
N ASP A 181 -0.83 12.92 6.03
CA ASP A 181 -1.81 12.24 5.16
C ASP A 181 -3.00 13.15 4.86
N LYS A 182 -3.52 13.83 5.88
CA LYS A 182 -4.62 14.78 5.72
C LYS A 182 -4.25 15.91 4.76
N ALA A 183 -3.06 16.49 4.87
CA ALA A 183 -2.61 17.54 3.96
C ALA A 183 -2.51 17.06 2.51
N GLN A 184 -2.05 15.83 2.28
CA GLN A 184 -2.04 15.21 0.95
C GLN A 184 -3.46 14.97 0.43
N HIS A 185 -4.35 14.48 1.29
CA HIS A 185 -5.76 14.25 0.97
C HIS A 185 -6.49 15.55 0.62
N ASP A 186 -6.34 16.60 1.44
CA ASP A 186 -6.92 17.92 1.22
C ASP A 186 -6.43 18.54 -0.10
N TYR A 187 -5.15 18.36 -0.43
CA TYR A 187 -4.61 18.83 -1.70
C TYR A 187 -5.26 18.12 -2.91
N ILE A 188 -5.41 16.79 -2.86
CA ILE A 188 -6.08 16.04 -3.93
C ILE A 188 -7.55 16.45 -4.03
N LYS A 189 -8.22 16.65 -2.90
CA LYS A 189 -9.59 17.17 -2.88
C LYS A 189 -9.67 18.49 -3.65
N ALA A 190 -8.83 19.46 -3.30
CA ALA A 190 -8.86 20.79 -3.88
C ALA A 190 -8.48 20.84 -5.37
N THR A 191 -7.64 19.91 -5.84
CA THR A 191 -7.11 19.92 -7.21
C THR A 191 -7.84 18.97 -8.17
N HIS A 192 -8.50 17.94 -7.65
CA HIS A 192 -9.17 16.91 -8.46
C HIS A 192 -10.66 16.85 -8.14
N TYR A 193 -11.04 16.57 -6.90
CA TYR A 193 -12.45 16.36 -6.55
C TYR A 193 -13.28 17.64 -6.66
N ASP A 194 -12.87 18.74 -6.03
CA ASP A 194 -13.67 19.97 -6.01
C ASP A 194 -13.90 20.54 -7.42
N PRO A 195 -12.87 20.64 -8.30
CA PRO A 195 -13.08 21.04 -9.68
C PRO A 195 -13.91 20.01 -10.46
N GLY A 196 -13.69 18.71 -10.23
CA GLY A 196 -14.45 17.64 -10.87
C GLY A 196 -15.94 17.69 -10.51
N ALA A 197 -16.26 17.86 -9.23
CA ALA A 197 -17.62 17.99 -8.73
C ALA A 197 -18.32 19.24 -9.30
N ALA A 198 -17.62 20.38 -9.36
CA ALA A 198 -18.13 21.59 -9.99
C ALA A 198 -18.41 21.38 -11.49
N ASN A 199 -17.49 20.72 -12.21
CA ASN A 199 -17.66 20.41 -13.63
C ASN A 199 -18.83 19.44 -13.87
N ILE A 200 -18.95 18.39 -13.05
CA ILE A 200 -20.07 17.43 -13.10
C ILE A 200 -21.40 18.16 -12.90
N LYS A 201 -21.51 18.99 -11.86
CA LYS A 201 -22.72 19.78 -11.59
C LYS A 201 -23.08 20.67 -12.78
N LYS A 202 -22.09 21.37 -13.35
CA LYS A 202 -22.28 22.22 -14.53
C LYS A 202 -22.70 21.43 -15.77
N ALA A 203 -22.10 20.27 -16.02
CA ALA A 203 -22.33 19.48 -17.23
C ALA A 203 -23.60 18.63 -17.20
N THR A 204 -24.05 18.24 -16.00
CA THR A 204 -25.11 17.23 -15.82
C THR A 204 -26.26 17.67 -14.92
N GLY A 205 -26.11 18.76 -14.17
CA GLY A 205 -27.07 19.16 -13.14
C GLY A 205 -26.99 18.34 -11.84
N ILE A 206 -26.10 17.34 -11.76
CA ILE A 206 -25.95 16.50 -10.56
C ILE A 206 -25.22 17.27 -9.48
N ASP A 207 -25.92 17.61 -8.41
CA ASP A 207 -25.37 18.23 -7.21
C ASP A 207 -24.89 17.16 -6.22
N LEU A 208 -23.60 16.81 -6.27
CA LEU A 208 -23.03 15.68 -5.50
C LEU A 208 -23.21 15.83 -3.97
N ASP A 209 -23.30 17.04 -3.45
CA ASP A 209 -23.56 17.29 -2.03
C ASP A 209 -24.95 16.80 -1.58
N LYS A 210 -25.89 16.71 -2.53
CA LYS A 210 -27.27 16.22 -2.32
C LYS A 210 -27.45 14.73 -2.62
N ARG A 211 -26.36 14.01 -2.90
CA ARG A 211 -26.37 12.59 -3.26
C ARG A 211 -25.71 11.74 -2.17
N SER A 212 -25.76 10.42 -2.31
CA SER A 212 -25.12 9.46 -1.39
C SER A 212 -23.62 9.71 -1.22
N ALA A 213 -23.08 9.30 -0.07
CA ALA A 213 -21.64 9.32 0.13
C ALA A 213 -20.94 8.37 -0.85
N ALA A 214 -21.56 7.24 -1.18
CA ALA A 214 -21.12 6.33 -2.23
C ALA A 214 -20.94 7.02 -3.59
N LEU A 215 -21.92 7.82 -4.05
CA LEU A 215 -21.79 8.53 -5.32
C LEU A 215 -20.71 9.63 -5.26
N ARG A 216 -20.56 10.33 -4.11
CA ARG A 216 -19.45 11.28 -3.90
C ARG A 216 -18.09 10.59 -3.97
N ASP A 217 -17.94 9.41 -3.38
CA ASP A 217 -16.72 8.60 -3.45
C ASP A 217 -16.44 8.09 -4.88
N VAL A 218 -17.47 7.76 -5.65
CA VAL A 218 -17.33 7.43 -7.08
C VAL A 218 -16.87 8.66 -7.89
N ALA A 219 -17.40 9.85 -7.59
CA ALA A 219 -16.96 11.10 -8.22
C ALA A 219 -15.51 11.44 -7.86
N TRP A 220 -15.09 11.22 -6.62
CA TRP A 220 -13.69 11.30 -6.19
C TRP A 220 -12.79 10.38 -7.02
N SER A 221 -13.09 9.08 -7.01
CA SER A 221 -12.35 8.07 -7.79
C SER A 221 -12.22 8.44 -9.26
N THR A 222 -13.31 8.91 -9.86
CA THR A 222 -13.35 9.28 -11.27
C THR A 222 -12.48 10.51 -11.53
N SER A 223 -12.56 11.52 -10.66
CA SER A 223 -11.80 12.78 -10.79
C SER A 223 -10.31 12.58 -10.59
N VAL A 224 -9.90 11.69 -9.67
CA VAL A 224 -8.48 11.35 -9.45
C VAL A 224 -7.93 10.51 -10.62
N GLN A 225 -8.69 9.53 -11.10
CA GLN A 225 -8.20 8.61 -12.14
C GLN A 225 -8.17 9.23 -13.54
N HIS A 226 -9.16 10.06 -13.88
CA HIS A 226 -9.33 10.61 -15.23
C HIS A 226 -9.00 12.11 -15.31
N GLY A 227 -8.84 12.78 -14.17
CA GLY A 227 -8.73 14.22 -14.05
C GLY A 227 -10.10 14.92 -14.01
N PRO A 228 -10.17 16.14 -13.45
CA PRO A 228 -11.42 16.86 -13.23
C PRO A 228 -12.19 17.23 -14.51
N GLY A 229 -11.48 17.40 -15.65
CA GLY A 229 -12.08 17.75 -16.94
C GLY A 229 -12.52 16.55 -17.80
N LYS A 230 -12.29 15.31 -17.34
CA LYS A 230 -12.84 14.10 -17.97
C LYS A 230 -13.92 13.45 -17.12
N ALA A 231 -13.95 13.76 -15.82
CA ALA A 231 -14.95 13.24 -14.90
C ALA A 231 -16.37 13.69 -15.29
N ASP A 232 -16.53 14.94 -15.73
CA ASP A 232 -17.81 15.47 -16.21
C ASP A 232 -18.28 14.81 -17.51
N ASP A 233 -17.39 14.57 -18.48
CA ASP A 233 -17.72 13.82 -19.71
C ASP A 233 -18.19 12.39 -19.41
N ILE A 234 -17.52 11.70 -18.48
CA ILE A 234 -17.92 10.36 -18.01
C ILE A 234 -19.30 10.40 -17.36
N PHE A 235 -19.55 11.35 -16.45
CA PHE A 235 -20.85 11.48 -15.79
C PHE A 235 -21.96 11.87 -16.77
N LYS A 236 -21.66 12.72 -17.76
CA LYS A 236 -22.60 13.11 -18.82
C LYS A 236 -22.99 11.92 -19.69
N LYS A 237 -22.01 11.10 -20.10
CA LYS A 237 -22.25 9.87 -20.86
C LYS A 237 -23.00 8.83 -20.05
N ALA A 238 -22.65 8.66 -18.77
CA ALA A 238 -23.37 7.78 -17.86
C ALA A 238 -24.82 8.24 -17.65
N LEU A 239 -25.08 9.54 -17.56
CA LEU A 239 -26.44 10.07 -17.44
C LEU A 239 -27.26 9.83 -18.72
N ALA A 240 -26.61 9.87 -19.89
CA ALA A 240 -27.21 9.58 -21.20
C ALA A 240 -28.47 10.42 -21.49
N GLY A 241 -28.47 11.69 -21.06
CA GLY A 241 -29.60 12.61 -21.24
C GLY A 241 -30.81 12.37 -20.32
N ARG A 242 -30.74 11.40 -19.40
CA ARG A 242 -31.78 11.20 -18.38
C ARG A 242 -31.80 12.37 -17.40
N ASP A 243 -32.97 12.62 -16.83
CA ASP A 243 -33.16 13.64 -15.79
C ASP A 243 -32.35 13.26 -14.53
N PRO A 244 -31.34 14.06 -14.14
CA PRO A 244 -30.46 13.74 -13.01
C PRO A 244 -31.21 13.62 -11.68
N ALA A 245 -32.39 14.23 -11.53
CA ALA A 245 -33.21 14.14 -10.33
C ALA A 245 -33.99 12.82 -10.24
N LYS A 246 -34.19 12.12 -11.36
CA LYS A 246 -34.98 10.87 -11.43
C LYS A 246 -34.12 9.61 -11.47
N VAL A 247 -32.82 9.74 -11.75
CA VAL A 247 -31.90 8.60 -11.78
C VAL A 247 -31.40 8.30 -10.37
N SER A 248 -31.61 7.05 -9.91
CA SER A 248 -31.12 6.58 -8.62
C SER A 248 -29.59 6.51 -8.56
N ASP A 249 -29.03 6.67 -7.36
CA ASP A 249 -27.58 6.57 -7.15
C ASP A 249 -27.04 5.20 -7.54
N GLU A 250 -27.79 4.13 -7.28
CA GLU A 250 -27.41 2.78 -7.69
C GLU A 250 -27.25 2.67 -9.21
N GLN A 251 -28.22 3.19 -9.97
CA GLN A 251 -28.18 3.14 -11.43
C GLN A 251 -27.04 4.01 -11.96
N LEU A 252 -26.90 5.22 -11.43
CA LEU A 252 -25.86 6.15 -11.84
C LEU A 252 -24.45 5.59 -11.56
N ILE A 253 -24.22 4.96 -10.41
CA ILE A 253 -22.95 4.28 -10.09
C ILE A 253 -22.65 3.19 -11.11
N LYS A 254 -23.63 2.32 -11.43
CA LYS A 254 -23.45 1.26 -12.45
C LYS A 254 -23.08 1.85 -13.80
N ASP A 255 -23.77 2.91 -14.22
CA ASP A 255 -23.56 3.53 -15.52
C ASP A 255 -22.22 4.27 -15.61
N ILE A 256 -21.77 4.90 -14.52
CA ILE A 256 -20.43 5.51 -14.44
C ILE A 256 -19.35 4.46 -14.61
N TYR A 257 -19.43 3.32 -13.90
CA TYR A 257 -18.42 2.27 -14.05
C TYR A 257 -18.51 1.54 -15.39
N ALA A 258 -19.70 1.43 -15.99
CA ALA A 258 -19.86 0.95 -17.35
C ALA A 258 -19.14 1.87 -18.37
N GLU A 259 -19.30 3.18 -18.24
CA GLU A 259 -18.59 4.14 -19.11
C GLU A 259 -17.08 4.13 -18.86
N ARG A 260 -16.63 4.11 -17.59
CA ARG A 260 -15.20 4.04 -17.25
C ARG A 260 -14.54 2.78 -17.82
N GLY A 261 -15.24 1.64 -17.76
CA GLY A 261 -14.80 0.35 -18.29
C GLY A 261 -15.14 0.10 -19.77
N ARG A 262 -15.66 1.09 -20.50
CA ARG A 262 -16.14 0.89 -21.87
C ARG A 262 -15.00 0.49 -22.80
N THR A 263 -15.23 -0.56 -23.57
CA THR A 263 -14.34 -1.01 -24.64
C THR A 263 -14.87 -0.59 -26.01
N ASN A 264 -13.96 -0.37 -26.96
CA ASN A 264 -14.33 -0.28 -28.38
C ASN A 264 -14.53 -1.70 -28.98
N ALA A 265 -14.82 -1.77 -30.27
CA ALA A 265 -15.04 -3.03 -30.99
C ALA A 265 -13.84 -4.00 -30.93
N SER A 266 -12.62 -3.52 -30.71
CA SER A 266 -11.41 -4.35 -30.58
C SER A 266 -11.09 -4.76 -29.13
N GLY A 267 -12.04 -4.56 -28.21
CA GLY A 267 -11.86 -4.88 -26.79
C GLY A 267 -10.83 -3.97 -26.08
N THR A 268 -10.53 -2.80 -26.65
CA THR A 268 -9.60 -1.82 -26.06
C THR A 268 -10.38 -0.85 -25.18
N LEU A 269 -9.92 -0.61 -23.96
CA LEU A 269 -10.53 0.39 -23.07
C LEU A 269 -10.44 1.77 -23.71
N VAL A 270 -11.59 2.43 -23.86
CA VAL A 270 -11.68 3.69 -24.60
C VAL A 270 -10.94 4.82 -23.89
N HIS A 271 -11.02 4.84 -22.55
CA HIS A 271 -10.35 5.84 -21.72
C HIS A 271 -8.87 5.54 -21.46
N PHE A 272 -8.38 4.35 -21.84
CA PHE A 272 -7.01 3.87 -21.60
C PHE A 272 -6.39 3.26 -22.87
N SER A 273 -6.81 3.73 -24.03
CA SER A 273 -6.41 3.17 -25.32
C SER A 273 -4.91 3.31 -25.60
N GLY A 274 -4.25 4.30 -24.98
CA GLY A 274 -2.80 4.49 -25.05
C GLY A 274 -1.97 3.60 -24.11
N ASN A 275 -2.61 2.79 -23.26
CA ASN A 275 -1.92 1.90 -22.31
C ASN A 275 -1.79 0.47 -22.88
N SER A 276 -0.87 -0.33 -22.32
CA SER A 276 -0.73 -1.74 -22.72
C SER A 276 -1.99 -2.56 -22.40
N LYS A 277 -2.18 -3.71 -23.06
CA LYS A 277 -3.35 -4.56 -22.83
C LYS A 277 -3.41 -5.11 -21.40
N GLU A 278 -2.25 -5.32 -20.78
CA GLU A 278 -2.11 -5.74 -19.38
C GLU A 278 -2.57 -4.64 -18.43
N VAL A 279 -2.16 -3.39 -18.68
CA VAL A 279 -2.60 -2.21 -17.94
C VAL A 279 -4.12 -2.06 -18.06
N GLN A 280 -4.64 -2.16 -19.28
CA GLN A 280 -6.08 -2.07 -19.54
C GLN A 280 -6.85 -3.17 -18.80
N LYS A 281 -6.36 -4.41 -18.78
CA LYS A 281 -6.97 -5.52 -18.03
C LYS A 281 -6.97 -5.25 -16.52
N GLY A 282 -5.87 -4.73 -15.98
CA GLY A 282 -5.77 -4.34 -14.57
C GLY A 282 -6.79 -3.27 -14.18
N VAL A 283 -6.87 -2.20 -14.99
CA VAL A 283 -7.83 -1.10 -14.79
C VAL A 283 -9.28 -1.59 -14.90
N ALA A 284 -9.61 -2.43 -15.88
CA ALA A 284 -10.95 -3.00 -16.01
C ALA A 284 -11.36 -3.86 -14.79
N ASN A 285 -10.43 -4.65 -14.25
CA ASN A 285 -10.68 -5.46 -13.04
C ASN A 285 -10.86 -4.58 -11.79
N ARG A 286 -10.09 -3.50 -11.68
CA ARG A 286 -10.27 -2.49 -10.63
C ARG A 286 -11.68 -1.91 -10.69
N PHE A 287 -12.14 -1.45 -11.86
CA PHE A 287 -13.48 -0.87 -12.01
C PHE A 287 -14.60 -1.83 -11.60
N LYS A 288 -14.49 -3.12 -11.93
CA LYS A 288 -15.46 -4.12 -11.46
C LYS A 288 -15.47 -4.25 -9.93
N SER A 289 -14.29 -4.25 -9.31
CA SER A 289 -14.15 -4.36 -7.86
C SER A 289 -14.70 -3.11 -7.16
N GLU A 290 -14.29 -1.95 -7.64
CA GLU A 290 -14.67 -0.66 -7.08
C GLU A 290 -16.18 -0.39 -7.25
N ALA A 291 -16.79 -0.79 -8.37
CA ALA A 291 -18.24 -0.75 -8.56
C ALA A 291 -18.99 -1.60 -7.52
N LYS A 292 -18.51 -2.83 -7.25
CA LYS A 292 -19.10 -3.70 -6.23
C LYS A 292 -19.03 -3.04 -4.86
N ASP A 293 -17.92 -2.41 -4.54
CA ASP A 293 -17.71 -1.78 -3.24
C ASP A 293 -18.50 -0.47 -3.09
N ALA A 294 -18.64 0.32 -4.16
CA ALA A 294 -19.50 1.50 -4.19
C ALA A 294 -20.98 1.13 -3.95
N LEU A 295 -21.45 0.06 -4.60
CA LEU A 295 -22.81 -0.45 -4.39
C LEU A 295 -23.01 -1.02 -2.98
N ALA A 296 -21.99 -1.66 -2.41
CA ALA A 296 -22.04 -2.11 -1.01
C ALA A 296 -22.08 -0.92 -0.03
N MET A 297 -21.30 0.13 -0.29
CA MET A 297 -21.32 1.38 0.46
C MET A 297 -22.71 2.03 0.41
N LEU A 298 -23.31 2.14 -0.78
CA LEU A 298 -24.66 2.67 -0.97
C LEU A 298 -25.71 1.86 -0.18
N LYS A 299 -25.66 0.52 -0.24
CA LYS A 299 -26.56 -0.35 0.52
C LYS A 299 -26.39 -0.15 2.03
N LYS A 300 -25.16 0.06 2.52
CA LYS A 300 -24.87 0.34 3.93
C LYS A 300 -25.46 1.69 4.35
N GLU A 301 -25.35 2.72 3.51
CA GLU A 301 -25.99 4.02 3.76
C GLU A 301 -27.50 3.92 3.83
N GLN A 302 -28.11 3.20 2.89
CA GLN A 302 -29.56 3.00 2.83
C GLN A 302 -30.09 2.17 4.01
N SER A 303 -29.35 1.15 4.44
CA SER A 303 -29.71 0.33 5.62
C SER A 303 -29.49 1.08 6.94
N GLY A 304 -28.44 1.90 7.04
CA GLY A 304 -28.20 2.78 8.19
C GLY A 304 -29.23 3.90 8.36
N ALA A 305 -30.01 4.21 7.31
CA ALA A 305 -31.08 5.20 7.35
C ALA A 305 -32.44 4.65 7.86
N THR A 306 -32.54 3.35 8.18
CA THR A 306 -33.82 2.71 8.55
C THR A 306 -34.22 2.80 10.02
N THR A 307 -33.45 3.44 10.90
CA THR A 307 -33.93 3.80 12.25
C THR A 307 -34.46 5.23 12.27
N LYS A 308 -35.72 5.40 11.86
CA LYS A 308 -36.54 6.57 12.21
C LYS A 308 -37.64 6.10 13.17
N PRO A 309 -38.01 6.90 14.18
CA PRO A 309 -39.39 6.94 14.61
C PRO A 309 -40.03 8.26 14.17
N ALA A 310 -41.18 8.16 13.51
CA ALA A 310 -42.13 9.24 13.38
C ALA A 310 -43.14 9.17 14.54
N ASN A 311 -43.15 10.24 15.33
CA ASN A 311 -44.32 10.92 15.91
C ASN A 311 -45.24 10.19 16.91
N THR A 312 -45.25 10.66 18.17
CA THR A 312 -46.48 11.12 18.85
C THR A 312 -46.15 12.16 19.92
N ASN A 313 -46.96 13.22 19.91
CA ASN A 313 -47.04 14.33 20.85
C ASN A 313 -47.78 13.91 22.14
N THR A 314 -47.27 14.25 23.33
CA THR A 314 -47.99 14.72 24.54
C THR A 314 -46.97 14.94 25.67
N GLY A 315 -47.06 16.09 26.34
CA GLY A 315 -46.09 16.55 27.33
C GLY A 315 -46.32 16.14 28.78
N VAL A 316 -45.69 16.95 29.65
CA VAL A 316 -45.75 17.06 31.12
C VAL A 316 -44.54 16.47 31.88
N VAL A 317 -43.95 17.36 32.69
CA VAL A 317 -42.79 17.31 33.59
C VAL A 317 -43.17 16.65 34.96
N PRO A 318 -42.22 16.14 35.78
CA PRO A 318 -42.41 15.13 36.85
C PRO A 318 -42.73 15.78 38.22
N PRO A 319 -42.76 15.05 39.37
CA PRO A 319 -41.53 14.86 40.17
C PRO A 319 -41.43 13.65 41.13
N SER A 320 -40.19 13.33 41.49
CA SER A 320 -39.59 12.90 42.79
C SER A 320 -40.48 12.55 44.00
N VAL A 321 -40.13 11.48 44.74
CA VAL A 321 -39.90 11.52 46.22
C VAL A 321 -39.14 10.29 46.77
N ASN A 322 -38.39 10.58 47.84
CA ASN A 322 -37.47 9.77 48.66
C ASN A 322 -38.10 8.65 49.50
N GLY A 323 -37.25 7.77 50.10
CA GLY A 323 -37.59 7.12 51.39
C GLY A 323 -36.81 5.86 51.78
N ASP A 324 -35.64 6.04 52.40
CA ASP A 324 -35.18 5.46 53.68
C ASP A 324 -35.11 3.94 54.01
N SER A 325 -33.88 3.55 54.42
CA SER A 325 -33.50 2.89 55.70
C SER A 325 -33.71 1.37 55.98
N LYS A 326 -32.58 0.61 55.88
CA LYS A 326 -31.83 -0.20 56.92
C LYS A 326 -32.58 -1.05 57.99
N PRO A 327 -31.90 -1.94 58.77
CA PRO A 327 -31.02 -3.11 58.52
C PRO A 327 -31.45 -4.40 59.29
N GLY A 328 -30.76 -5.53 59.07
CA GLY A 328 -30.76 -6.68 60.01
C GLY A 328 -29.52 -7.56 59.87
N ARG A 329 -28.83 -7.80 60.99
CA ARG A 329 -27.52 -8.46 61.17
C ARG A 329 -27.74 -9.75 61.97
N THR A 330 -27.11 -10.88 61.60
CA THR A 330 -26.56 -11.82 62.60
C THR A 330 -25.56 -12.82 62.01
N GLN A 331 -24.49 -13.04 62.79
CA GLN A 331 -23.41 -13.99 62.59
C GLN A 331 -23.82 -15.42 62.98
N GLY A 332 -23.09 -16.41 62.47
CA GLY A 332 -23.07 -17.78 62.99
C GLY A 332 -21.73 -18.46 62.65
N THR A 333 -20.95 -18.74 63.69
CA THR A 333 -19.65 -19.42 63.69
C THR A 333 -19.79 -20.94 63.67
N GLY A 334 -18.85 -21.67 63.05
CA GLY A 334 -18.73 -23.12 63.18
C GLY A 334 -17.53 -23.69 62.45
N ASN A 335 -16.53 -24.15 63.21
CA ASN A 335 -15.26 -24.75 62.78
C ASN A 335 -15.42 -26.28 62.70
N THR A 336 -15.02 -26.94 61.61
CA THR A 336 -14.56 -28.35 61.66
C THR A 336 -13.62 -28.67 60.49
N GLN A 337 -12.52 -29.30 60.84
CA GLN A 337 -11.39 -29.73 60.04
C GLN A 337 -11.72 -30.98 59.20
N GLY A 338 -11.28 -31.02 57.94
CA GLY A 338 -11.42 -32.19 57.06
C GLY A 338 -10.51 -32.07 55.85
N THR A 339 -9.67 -33.07 55.67
CA THR A 339 -8.48 -33.11 54.81
C THR A 339 -8.74 -33.31 53.31
N ASN A 340 -7.78 -32.80 52.53
CA ASN A 340 -7.20 -33.37 51.31
C ASN A 340 -7.72 -32.96 49.91
N THR A 341 -6.70 -32.61 49.10
CA THR A 341 -6.57 -32.73 47.63
C THR A 341 -7.19 -31.68 46.69
N SER A 342 -6.28 -30.82 46.21
CA SER A 342 -5.97 -30.59 44.79
C SER A 342 -6.77 -29.56 43.97
N LYS A 343 -6.03 -28.47 43.64
CA LYS A 343 -6.07 -27.62 42.42
C LYS A 343 -7.12 -26.48 42.37
N PRO A 344 -6.86 -25.35 41.68
CA PRO A 344 -5.65 -24.52 41.57
C PRO A 344 -5.90 -23.06 42.02
N THR A 345 -4.89 -22.39 42.57
CA THR A 345 -4.91 -20.93 42.73
C THR A 345 -4.38 -20.24 41.47
N THR A 346 -5.16 -19.27 41.00
CA THR A 346 -4.71 -18.12 40.22
C THR A 346 -3.58 -17.40 40.95
N GLU A 347 -2.49 -17.07 40.26
CA GLU A 347 -1.59 -15.99 40.66
C GLU A 347 -1.24 -15.17 39.42
N ALA A 348 -1.90 -14.02 39.33
CA ALA A 348 -1.27 -12.83 38.82
C ALA A 348 -0.08 -12.48 39.72
N ASP A 349 0.91 -11.87 39.10
CA ASP A 349 2.03 -11.18 39.73
C ASP A 349 3.22 -12.05 40.21
N ARG A 350 4.12 -12.32 39.27
CA ARG A 350 5.56 -12.35 39.57
C ARG A 350 6.30 -11.57 38.49
N THR A 351 6.66 -10.33 38.82
CA THR A 351 7.87 -9.70 38.32
C THR A 351 9.06 -10.56 38.72
N ASP A 352 9.62 -11.30 37.76
CA ASP A 352 10.95 -11.85 37.90
C ASP A 352 11.72 -11.66 36.60
N THR A 353 12.91 -11.12 36.76
CA THR A 353 13.85 -10.79 35.70
C THR A 353 14.58 -12.08 35.36
N GLN A 354 13.88 -13.03 34.73
CA GLN A 354 14.52 -14.28 34.32
C GLN A 354 15.29 -14.09 33.02
N GLN A 355 16.62 -14.16 33.17
CA GLN A 355 17.56 -14.56 32.14
C GLN A 355 16.95 -15.63 31.24
N VAL A 356 17.07 -15.38 29.94
CA VAL A 356 16.70 -16.28 28.87
C VAL A 356 17.47 -17.59 29.05
N ALA A 357 16.79 -18.66 29.46
CA ALA A 357 17.38 -19.99 29.47
C ALA A 357 17.85 -20.31 28.04
N GLY A 358 19.15 -20.54 27.89
CA GLY A 358 19.81 -20.79 26.61
C GLY A 358 19.25 -22.04 25.92
N ALA A 359 19.12 -21.98 24.61
CA ALA A 359 18.56 -23.01 23.74
C ALA A 359 19.44 -24.27 23.57
N LYS A 360 20.26 -24.64 24.57
CA LYS A 360 21.30 -25.68 24.46
C LYS A 360 20.81 -27.13 24.68
N ASP A 361 19.60 -27.35 25.20
CA ASP A 361 19.16 -28.69 25.65
C ASP A 361 18.02 -29.32 24.82
N LYS A 362 17.63 -28.73 23.70
CA LYS A 362 16.53 -29.29 22.89
C LYS A 362 17.05 -30.24 21.81
N PRO A 363 16.54 -31.49 21.71
CA PRO A 363 16.99 -32.44 20.70
C PRO A 363 16.74 -31.92 19.28
N ALA A 364 17.63 -32.29 18.36
CA ALA A 364 17.47 -31.99 16.95
C ALA A 364 16.19 -32.63 16.42
N VAL A 365 15.48 -31.90 15.57
CA VAL A 365 14.22 -32.34 14.96
C VAL A 365 14.20 -31.90 13.51
N HIS A 366 13.75 -32.79 12.62
CA HIS A 366 13.59 -32.50 11.21
C HIS A 366 12.25 -33.05 10.73
N VAL A 367 11.52 -32.20 10.01
CA VAL A 367 10.25 -32.53 9.39
C VAL A 367 10.49 -32.72 7.91
N LYS A 368 10.02 -33.84 7.35
CA LYS A 368 10.09 -34.09 5.92
C LYS A 368 9.12 -33.18 5.18
N VAL A 369 9.66 -32.19 4.47
CA VAL A 369 8.90 -31.21 3.68
C VAL A 369 9.34 -31.32 2.21
N PRO A 370 8.42 -31.34 1.22
CA PRO A 370 8.81 -31.25 -0.18
C PRO A 370 9.35 -29.84 -0.47
N TYR A 371 10.26 -29.73 -1.45
CA TYR A 371 10.75 -28.43 -1.91
C TYR A 371 9.99 -27.99 -3.15
N TYR A 372 9.49 -26.75 -3.13
CA TYR A 372 8.87 -26.08 -4.27
C TYR A 372 9.49 -24.72 -4.54
N SER A 373 9.67 -24.39 -5.81
CA SER A 373 10.18 -23.11 -6.28
C SER A 373 9.05 -22.12 -6.52
N GLN A 374 9.24 -20.85 -6.19
CA GLN A 374 8.28 -19.80 -6.56
C GLN A 374 8.16 -19.57 -8.07
N PHE A 375 9.12 -20.08 -8.85
CA PHE A 375 9.22 -19.88 -10.30
C PHE A 375 8.63 -21.03 -11.11
N GLU A 376 8.10 -22.07 -10.46
CA GLU A 376 7.44 -23.18 -11.14
C GLU A 376 5.90 -23.06 -11.05
N ASN A 377 5.21 -23.76 -11.95
CA ASN A 377 3.75 -23.82 -11.98
C ASN A 377 3.29 -25.17 -11.41
N GLY A 378 2.28 -25.15 -10.54
CA GLY A 378 1.76 -26.37 -9.90
C GLY A 378 1.41 -26.16 -8.43
N HIS A 379 1.07 -27.23 -7.72
CA HIS A 379 0.91 -27.25 -6.26
C HIS A 379 -0.11 -26.25 -5.68
N GLY A 380 -1.05 -25.75 -6.51
CA GLY A 380 -2.08 -24.77 -6.13
C GLY A 380 -1.66 -23.30 -6.32
N TYR A 381 -0.57 -23.01 -7.05
CA TYR A 381 -0.16 -21.66 -7.41
C TYR A 381 0.46 -21.57 -8.81
N THR A 382 0.60 -20.34 -9.30
CA THR A 382 1.25 -20.01 -10.58
C THR A 382 2.48 -19.13 -10.33
N ALA A 383 3.54 -19.34 -11.11
CA ALA A 383 4.76 -18.53 -11.05
C ALA A 383 4.43 -17.05 -11.27
N SER A 384 4.75 -16.20 -10.28
CA SER A 384 4.50 -14.75 -10.27
C SER A 384 5.26 -14.08 -9.13
N ASP A 385 5.33 -12.75 -9.11
CA ASP A 385 6.11 -11.98 -8.11
C ASP A 385 5.63 -12.15 -6.65
N THR A 386 4.42 -12.70 -6.42
CA THR A 386 3.88 -13.02 -5.08
C THR A 386 3.95 -14.50 -4.73
N ALA A 387 4.63 -15.31 -5.55
CA ALA A 387 4.62 -16.76 -5.43
C ALA A 387 5.45 -17.30 -4.25
N CYS A 388 6.33 -16.51 -3.62
CA CYS A 388 7.15 -16.98 -2.49
C CYS A 388 6.29 -17.50 -1.32
N PHE A 389 5.29 -16.73 -0.89
CA PHE A 389 4.35 -17.13 0.15
C PHE A 389 3.53 -18.35 -0.26
N LYS A 390 3.07 -18.39 -1.52
CA LYS A 390 2.26 -19.50 -2.03
C LYS A 390 3.06 -20.81 -2.12
N ALA A 391 4.31 -20.74 -2.56
CA ALA A 391 5.22 -21.87 -2.57
C ALA A 391 5.53 -22.34 -1.14
N ALA A 392 5.85 -21.42 -0.21
CA ALA A 392 6.08 -21.75 1.20
C ALA A 392 4.86 -22.41 1.86
N THR A 393 3.66 -21.87 1.62
CA THR A 393 2.42 -22.46 2.15
C THR A 393 2.04 -23.78 1.47
N ALA A 394 2.35 -23.97 0.19
CA ALA A 394 2.18 -25.25 -0.49
C ALA A 394 3.11 -26.33 0.08
N MET A 395 4.38 -25.99 0.34
CA MET A 395 5.33 -26.89 1.02
C MET A 395 4.81 -27.30 2.40
N ALA A 396 4.34 -26.34 3.20
CA ALA A 396 3.75 -26.62 4.51
C ALA A 396 2.48 -27.48 4.43
N ARG A 397 1.56 -27.17 3.49
CA ARG A 397 0.32 -27.94 3.27
C ARG A 397 0.62 -29.38 2.91
N ASP A 398 1.56 -29.62 2.01
CA ASP A 398 1.89 -30.97 1.53
C ASP A 398 2.68 -31.76 2.60
N ALA A 399 3.23 -31.06 3.60
CA ALA A 399 3.73 -31.60 4.87
C ALA A 399 2.68 -31.59 6.01
N LYS A 400 1.38 -31.52 5.68
CA LYS A 400 0.24 -31.60 6.61
C LYS A 400 0.14 -30.44 7.63
N ALA A 401 0.67 -29.28 7.29
CA ALA A 401 0.52 -28.04 8.07
C ALA A 401 -0.29 -26.99 7.30
N THR A 402 -1.46 -26.64 7.83
CA THR A 402 -2.33 -25.61 7.24
C THR A 402 -1.98 -24.25 7.82
N VAL A 403 -1.40 -23.36 7.00
CA VAL A 403 -0.94 -22.04 7.45
C VAL A 403 -2.12 -21.06 7.58
N LEU A 404 -2.30 -20.46 8.76
CA LEU A 404 -3.36 -19.48 9.03
C LEU A 404 -3.06 -18.11 8.40
N GLY A 405 -4.10 -17.29 8.31
CA GLY A 405 -4.07 -15.91 7.81
C GLY A 405 -3.13 -14.97 8.60
N PRO A 406 -2.81 -13.78 8.04
CA PRO A 406 -1.87 -12.84 8.64
C PRO A 406 -2.27 -12.36 10.03
N ASP A 407 -3.56 -12.31 10.34
CA ASP A 407 -4.04 -11.83 11.65
C ASP A 407 -3.70 -12.78 12.81
N ARG A 408 -3.32 -14.02 12.48
CA ARG A 408 -2.90 -15.05 13.44
C ARG A 408 -1.38 -15.20 13.49
N ARG A 409 -0.62 -14.24 12.98
CA ARG A 409 0.85 -14.27 13.01
C ARG A 409 1.39 -13.87 14.39
N ILE A 410 2.62 -14.28 14.68
CA ILE A 410 3.45 -13.70 15.72
C ILE A 410 4.35 -12.68 15.03
N GLN A 411 4.09 -11.39 15.23
CA GLN A 411 4.90 -10.32 14.66
C GLN A 411 6.16 -10.15 15.51
N VAL A 412 7.34 -10.39 14.93
CA VAL A 412 8.65 -10.33 15.63
C VAL A 412 9.33 -8.99 15.39
N GLY A 413 9.36 -8.55 14.13
CA GLY A 413 9.88 -7.24 13.75
C GLY A 413 8.86 -6.13 14.02
N THR A 414 9.34 -5.00 14.53
CA THR A 414 8.52 -3.80 14.79
C THR A 414 8.77 -2.68 13.80
N SER A 415 9.97 -2.60 13.24
CA SER A 415 10.38 -1.60 12.24
C SER A 415 11.69 -2.03 11.57
N GLU A 416 12.00 -1.52 10.39
CA GLU A 416 13.33 -1.66 9.78
C GLU A 416 14.01 -0.28 9.71
N ASN A 417 15.30 -0.20 10.02
CA ASN A 417 16.05 1.07 9.95
C ASN A 417 16.51 1.38 8.51
N GLY A 418 17.06 2.59 8.30
CA GLY A 418 17.49 3.06 6.98
C GLY A 418 18.65 2.27 6.34
N VAL A 419 19.24 1.31 7.05
CA VAL A 419 20.30 0.41 6.57
C VAL A 419 19.86 -1.06 6.58
N GLY A 420 18.55 -1.33 6.59
CA GLY A 420 18.00 -2.67 6.39
C GLY A 420 18.13 -3.61 7.58
N ALA A 421 18.34 -3.08 8.80
CA ALA A 421 18.36 -3.88 10.01
C ALA A 421 16.99 -3.86 10.69
N LEU A 422 16.49 -5.05 11.05
CA LEU A 422 15.21 -5.22 11.70
C LEU A 422 15.31 -4.85 13.19
N LYS A 423 14.46 -3.92 13.65
CA LYS A 423 14.18 -3.75 15.08
C LYS A 423 13.21 -4.85 15.52
N VAL A 424 13.62 -5.61 16.53
CA VAL A 424 12.92 -6.81 17.00
C VAL A 424 12.33 -6.57 18.39
N ASP A 425 11.13 -7.10 18.62
CA ASP A 425 10.58 -7.30 19.97
C ASP A 425 11.10 -8.64 20.52
N PRO A 426 11.98 -8.64 21.55
CA PRO A 426 12.57 -9.88 22.08
C PRO A 426 11.55 -10.85 22.68
N LYS A 427 10.45 -10.35 23.26
CA LYS A 427 9.39 -11.19 23.82
C LYS A 427 8.65 -11.92 22.70
N LYS A 428 8.36 -11.21 21.61
CA LYS A 428 7.72 -11.82 20.43
C LYS A 428 8.66 -12.75 19.67
N ALA A 429 9.96 -12.43 19.61
CA ALA A 429 10.96 -13.35 19.09
C ALA A 429 10.96 -14.67 19.89
N ALA A 430 10.96 -14.59 21.23
CA ALA A 430 10.88 -15.78 22.09
C ALA A 430 9.56 -16.56 21.91
N GLU A 431 8.42 -15.86 21.85
CA GLU A 431 7.11 -16.46 21.54
C GLU A 431 7.14 -17.21 20.20
N GLY A 432 7.72 -16.59 19.16
CA GLY A 432 7.87 -17.16 17.82
C GLY A 432 8.73 -18.42 17.80
N ARG A 433 9.91 -18.39 18.45
CA ARG A 433 10.80 -19.57 18.55
C ARG A 433 10.13 -20.71 19.31
N ASN A 434 9.53 -20.42 20.46
CA ASN A 434 8.80 -21.42 21.25
C ASN A 434 7.65 -22.06 20.46
N TYR A 435 6.95 -21.25 19.65
CA TYR A 435 5.92 -21.76 18.75
C TYR A 435 6.50 -22.69 17.68
N ILE A 436 7.59 -22.29 17.03
CA ILE A 436 8.28 -23.09 16.01
C ILE A 436 8.73 -24.43 16.59
N ASP A 437 9.40 -24.41 17.74
CA ASP A 437 9.85 -25.61 18.43
C ASP A 437 8.70 -26.61 18.66
N LYS A 438 7.58 -26.11 19.20
CA LYS A 438 6.40 -26.93 19.45
C LYS A 438 5.79 -27.51 18.16
N GLN A 439 5.82 -26.77 17.05
CA GLN A 439 5.32 -27.28 15.77
C GLN A 439 6.24 -28.34 15.19
N LEU A 440 7.56 -28.12 15.23
CA LEU A 440 8.54 -29.08 14.73
C LEU A 440 8.50 -30.38 15.52
N GLU A 441 8.37 -30.31 16.84
CA GLU A 441 8.18 -31.47 17.72
C GLU A 441 6.86 -32.21 17.44
N ALA A 442 5.84 -31.50 16.95
CA ALA A 442 4.60 -32.08 16.46
C ALA A 442 4.66 -32.57 15.00
N GLY A 443 5.85 -32.59 14.38
CA GLY A 443 6.06 -33.02 13.00
C GLY A 443 5.49 -32.07 11.95
N LYS A 444 5.29 -30.79 12.29
CA LYS A 444 4.72 -29.76 11.40
C LYS A 444 5.75 -28.69 11.07
N PRO A 445 5.97 -28.34 9.79
CA PRO A 445 6.82 -27.20 9.46
C PRO A 445 6.11 -25.88 9.77
N VAL A 446 6.88 -24.80 9.76
CA VAL A 446 6.37 -23.45 10.03
C VAL A 446 6.80 -22.47 8.96
N VAL A 447 5.85 -21.75 8.38
CA VAL A 447 6.15 -20.66 7.44
C VAL A 447 6.52 -19.40 8.22
N VAL A 448 7.63 -18.78 7.85
CA VAL A 448 8.10 -17.52 8.45
C VAL A 448 8.28 -16.47 7.36
N GLY A 449 8.00 -15.23 7.71
CA GLY A 449 8.29 -14.06 6.90
C GLY A 449 9.65 -13.49 7.29
N VAL A 450 10.44 -13.11 6.30
CA VAL A 450 11.78 -12.54 6.48
C VAL A 450 11.87 -11.15 5.87
N SER A 451 12.71 -10.30 6.46
CA SER A 451 13.27 -9.13 5.78
C SER A 451 14.61 -9.51 5.16
N HIS A 452 14.79 -9.30 3.86
CA HIS A 452 16.02 -9.66 3.15
C HIS A 452 16.33 -8.91 1.84
N LYS A 453 15.36 -8.31 1.12
CA LYS A 453 15.55 -7.72 -0.23
C LYS A 453 15.16 -6.24 -0.29
N ASP A 454 15.76 -5.50 -1.24
CA ASP A 454 15.42 -4.08 -1.54
C ASP A 454 14.07 -3.89 -2.27
N ALA A 455 12.98 -4.54 -1.83
CA ALA A 455 11.69 -4.33 -2.48
C ALA A 455 10.47 -4.74 -1.65
N SER A 456 9.37 -4.02 -1.87
CA SER A 456 7.96 -4.35 -1.63
C SER A 456 7.67 -5.27 -0.43
N TYR A 457 7.46 -4.65 0.74
CA TYR A 457 7.03 -5.38 1.92
C TYR A 457 5.58 -5.86 1.83
N ASN A 458 5.31 -6.95 2.54
CA ASN A 458 4.00 -7.51 2.80
C ASN A 458 3.22 -6.64 3.78
N ALA A 459 2.02 -7.08 4.16
CA ALA A 459 1.07 -6.29 4.97
C ALA A 459 1.63 -5.79 6.32
N ASP A 460 2.72 -6.37 6.83
CA ASP A 460 3.38 -5.93 8.06
C ASP A 460 4.43 -4.81 7.84
N GLY A 461 4.72 -4.46 6.58
CA GLY A 461 5.72 -3.43 6.24
C GLY A 461 7.16 -3.83 6.48
N LEU A 462 7.43 -5.12 6.77
CA LEU A 462 8.75 -5.63 7.17
C LEU A 462 9.13 -6.92 6.48
N THR A 463 8.16 -7.76 6.13
CA THR A 463 8.45 -9.02 5.44
C THR A 463 8.49 -8.77 3.94
N ASP A 464 9.56 -9.11 3.25
CA ASP A 464 9.63 -9.06 1.76
C ASP A 464 9.69 -10.45 1.12
N HIS A 465 9.93 -11.49 1.92
CA HIS A 465 10.06 -12.85 1.43
C HIS A 465 9.58 -13.88 2.47
N PHE A 466 9.22 -15.08 2.02
CA PHE A 466 8.73 -16.15 2.89
C PHE A 466 9.50 -17.43 2.65
N VAL A 467 9.82 -18.12 3.75
CA VAL A 467 10.50 -19.42 3.75
C VAL A 467 9.77 -20.40 4.67
N THR A 468 10.07 -21.69 4.53
CA THR A 468 9.45 -22.75 5.35
C THR A 468 10.51 -23.37 6.25
N ILE A 469 10.38 -23.19 7.57
CA ILE A 469 11.21 -23.84 8.57
C ILE A 469 10.88 -25.32 8.59
N THR A 470 11.91 -26.16 8.45
CA THR A 470 11.81 -27.61 8.35
C THR A 470 12.41 -28.34 9.54
N GLY A 471 13.19 -27.67 10.39
CA GLY A 471 13.87 -28.34 11.49
C GLY A 471 14.66 -27.41 12.39
N ARG A 472 15.21 -28.02 13.43
CA ARG A 472 16.09 -27.40 14.44
C ARG A 472 17.26 -28.33 14.70
N GLY A 473 18.44 -27.76 14.89
CA GLY A 473 19.64 -28.49 15.30
C GLY A 473 20.57 -27.62 16.13
N VAL A 474 21.71 -28.20 16.49
CA VAL A 474 22.81 -27.54 17.18
C VAL A 474 24.07 -27.74 16.33
N ASP A 475 24.84 -26.68 16.10
CA ASP A 475 26.11 -26.79 15.37
C ASP A 475 27.25 -27.25 16.31
N ASP A 476 28.42 -27.52 15.74
CA ASP A 476 29.60 -27.99 16.49
C ASP A 476 30.09 -26.98 17.55
N LYS A 477 29.60 -25.73 17.49
CA LYS A 477 29.90 -24.65 18.46
C LYS A 477 28.82 -24.51 19.53
N GLY A 478 27.84 -25.42 19.56
CA GLY A 478 26.74 -25.41 20.53
C GLY A 478 25.69 -24.34 20.24
N ARG A 479 25.65 -23.76 19.04
CA ARG A 479 24.64 -22.75 18.66
C ARG A 479 23.43 -23.42 18.03
N THR A 480 22.26 -23.08 18.52
CA THR A 480 20.99 -23.52 17.93
C THR A 480 20.81 -22.90 16.56
N TYR A 481 20.42 -23.73 15.59
CA TYR A 481 20.01 -23.27 14.27
C TYR A 481 18.66 -23.87 13.86
N TYR A 482 18.00 -23.20 12.92
CA TYR A 482 16.76 -23.66 12.28
C TYR A 482 17.00 -23.84 10.78
N THR A 483 16.62 -25.00 10.26
CA THR A 483 16.74 -25.35 8.84
C THR A 483 15.53 -24.86 8.07
N PHE A 484 15.70 -24.44 6.80
CA PHE A 484 14.56 -23.99 5.99
C PHE A 484 14.67 -24.28 4.50
N HIS A 485 13.52 -24.35 3.84
CA HIS A 485 13.39 -24.26 2.39
C HIS A 485 13.17 -22.81 1.95
N ASP A 486 14.02 -22.32 1.04
CA ASP A 486 13.91 -21.01 0.40
C ASP A 486 13.32 -21.17 -1.02
N PRO A 487 12.05 -20.78 -1.25
CA PRO A 487 11.42 -20.90 -2.56
C PRO A 487 11.98 -19.88 -3.58
N GLY A 488 12.83 -18.94 -3.16
CA GLY A 488 13.35 -17.82 -3.93
C GLY A 488 14.35 -18.17 -5.03
N THR A 489 14.43 -19.43 -5.47
CA THR A 489 15.33 -19.88 -6.53
C THR A 489 14.76 -21.04 -7.34
N THR A 490 15.09 -21.10 -8.64
CA THR A 490 14.84 -22.27 -9.49
C THR A 490 15.80 -23.43 -9.21
N ASN A 491 16.92 -23.18 -8.52
CA ASN A 491 17.90 -24.20 -8.21
C ASN A 491 17.58 -24.89 -6.88
N ALA A 492 17.04 -26.10 -6.95
CA ALA A 492 16.64 -26.88 -5.79
C ALA A 492 17.78 -27.14 -4.78
N SER A 493 19.04 -27.30 -5.21
CA SER A 493 20.15 -27.52 -4.27
C SER A 493 20.51 -26.24 -3.48
N LYS A 494 20.13 -25.06 -3.99
CA LYS A 494 20.27 -23.78 -3.30
C LYS A 494 19.09 -23.47 -2.39
N GLY A 495 17.88 -23.85 -2.79
CA GLY A 495 16.66 -23.59 -2.03
C GLY A 495 16.36 -24.63 -0.95
N LYS A 496 16.83 -25.87 -1.10
CA LYS A 496 16.57 -26.93 -0.12
C LYS A 496 17.25 -26.67 1.22
N ASP A 497 16.66 -27.23 2.26
CA ASP A 497 17.18 -27.19 3.62
C ASP A 497 18.39 -28.12 3.78
N THR A 498 18.69 -28.98 2.82
CA THR A 498 19.98 -29.69 2.76
C THR A 498 21.14 -28.76 2.45
N ASN A 499 20.88 -27.53 1.98
CA ASN A 499 21.91 -26.52 1.81
C ASN A 499 22.36 -25.98 3.18
N PRO A 500 23.67 -26.02 3.51
CA PRO A 500 24.18 -25.53 4.79
C PRO A 500 23.98 -24.02 4.98
N ASN A 501 23.75 -23.25 3.91
CA ASN A 501 23.44 -21.83 4.01
C ASN A 501 22.01 -21.53 4.45
N ASN A 502 21.09 -22.51 4.35
CA ASN A 502 19.69 -22.29 4.71
C ASN A 502 19.47 -22.58 6.20
N ARG A 503 20.18 -21.80 7.02
CA ARG A 503 20.20 -21.89 8.48
C ARG A 503 19.97 -20.52 9.09
N PHE A 504 18.95 -20.40 9.92
CA PHE A 504 18.83 -19.27 10.84
C PHE A 504 19.49 -19.62 12.16
N TYR A 505 20.31 -18.72 12.69
CA TYR A 505 20.87 -18.79 14.03
C TYR A 505 20.08 -17.86 14.95
N VAL A 506 20.14 -18.12 16.26
CA VAL A 506 19.53 -17.24 17.26
C VAL A 506 20.55 -16.15 17.62
N ASP A 507 20.14 -14.90 17.51
CA ASP A 507 20.91 -13.76 18.01
C ASP A 507 20.79 -13.70 19.54
N ASP A 508 21.91 -13.75 20.26
CA ASP A 508 21.91 -13.83 21.73
C ASP A 508 21.38 -12.55 22.41
N LYS A 509 21.40 -11.40 21.72
CA LYS A 509 20.97 -10.11 22.29
C LYS A 509 19.48 -9.89 22.14
N THR A 510 18.96 -10.17 20.95
CA THR A 510 17.57 -9.89 20.56
C THR A 510 16.69 -11.13 20.67
N GLY A 511 17.29 -12.32 20.69
CA GLY A 511 16.61 -13.58 20.48
C GLY A 511 16.11 -13.79 19.05
N ASN A 512 16.34 -12.86 18.12
CA ASN A 512 15.80 -13.04 16.77
C ASN A 512 16.44 -14.23 16.06
N MET A 513 15.73 -14.80 15.10
CA MET A 513 16.33 -15.74 14.15
C MET A 513 16.85 -14.94 12.97
N TYR A 514 18.13 -15.11 12.66
CA TYR A 514 18.80 -14.41 11.58
C TYR A 514 19.73 -15.34 10.82
N ARG A 515 19.93 -15.06 9.53
CA ARG A 515 21.00 -15.66 8.74
C ARG A 515 21.92 -14.55 8.26
N PRO A 516 23.25 -14.65 8.46
CA PRO A 516 24.19 -13.73 7.84
C PRO A 516 24.01 -13.71 6.31
N GLY A 517 23.70 -12.53 5.76
CA GLY A 517 23.61 -12.29 4.33
C GLY A 517 24.91 -11.70 3.79
N LYS A 518 25.11 -11.76 2.46
CA LYS A 518 25.97 -10.77 1.79
C LYS A 518 25.15 -9.49 1.64
N ALA A 519 25.74 -8.33 1.93
CA ALA A 519 25.12 -7.02 1.65
C ALA A 519 24.57 -7.01 0.22
N ALA A 520 23.27 -6.74 0.06
CA ALA A 520 22.60 -6.82 -1.24
C ALA A 520 23.11 -5.74 -2.21
N ASN A 521 23.68 -4.65 -1.68
CA ASN A 521 24.36 -3.59 -2.40
C ASN A 521 25.30 -2.84 -1.42
N GLY A 522 26.27 -2.07 -1.94
CA GLY A 522 27.27 -1.35 -1.12
C GLY A 522 26.73 -0.21 -0.22
N TYR A 523 25.41 0.00 -0.15
CA TYR A 523 24.76 1.00 0.71
C TYR A 523 24.05 0.39 1.93
N VAL A 524 23.90 -0.93 2.00
CA VAL A 524 23.24 -1.64 3.10
C VAL A 524 24.26 -2.53 3.79
N THR A 525 24.93 -1.99 4.82
CA THR A 525 26.11 -2.61 5.43
C THR A 525 25.76 -3.78 6.36
N ASP A 526 24.54 -3.80 6.92
CA ASP A 526 24.14 -4.69 8.02
C ASP A 526 22.93 -5.57 7.67
N ARG A 527 22.74 -5.91 6.38
CA ARG A 527 21.56 -6.68 5.95
C ARG A 527 21.67 -8.16 6.33
N HIS A 528 20.79 -8.60 7.20
CA HIS A 528 20.61 -10.01 7.53
C HIS A 528 19.33 -10.56 6.87
N TYR A 529 19.25 -11.88 6.76
CA TYR A 529 17.99 -12.57 6.48
C TYR A 529 17.28 -12.67 7.84
N ASP A 530 16.53 -11.63 8.23
CA ASP A 530 15.95 -11.53 9.57
C ASP A 530 14.51 -12.04 9.57
N VAL A 531 14.15 -12.88 10.54
CA VAL A 531 12.75 -13.31 10.69
C VAL A 531 11.93 -12.14 11.24
N ALA A 532 11.01 -11.63 10.43
CA ALA A 532 10.12 -10.52 10.76
C ALA A 532 8.77 -11.01 11.33
N MET A 533 8.31 -12.20 10.94
CA MET A 533 7.10 -12.80 11.48
C MET A 533 7.10 -14.32 11.45
N VAL A 534 6.27 -14.94 12.29
CA VAL A 534 5.98 -16.38 12.28
C VAL A 534 4.50 -16.60 11.99
N ARG A 535 4.17 -17.44 11.01
CA ARG A 535 2.78 -17.79 10.68
C ARG A 535 2.33 -19.00 11.49
N ARG A 536 1.24 -18.86 12.23
CA ARG A 536 0.64 -19.99 12.96
C ARG A 536 -0.04 -20.94 11.97
N ASN A 537 0.05 -22.23 12.26
CA ASN A 537 -0.73 -23.29 11.66
C ASN A 537 -2.10 -23.44 12.37
N ALA A 538 -3.08 -23.99 11.65
CA ALA A 538 -4.43 -24.30 12.13
C ALA A 538 -4.45 -25.48 13.10
#